data_AF-A0A5C3EZ62-F1
#
_entry.id   AF-A0A5C3EZ62-F1
#
_cell.length_a   1.000
_cell.length_b   1.000
_cell.length_c   1.000
_cell.angle_alpha   90.00
_cell.angle_beta   90.00
_cell.angle_gamma   90.00
#
_symmetry.space_group_name_H-M   'P 1'
#
loop_
_entity.id
_entity.type
_entity.pdbx_description
1 polymer ?
#
loop_
_entity_poly.entity_id
_entity_poly.type
_entity_poly.pdbx_seq_one_letter_code
_entity_poly.pdbx_strand_id
1 'polypeptide(L)' 'MSVYNTVYQAVFKRNSVFVGTIFFGAFAFGIGFDVATQKWWDAHNRGKQWKDIRSKYLSEDSE' A
#
# COMPACT_ATOMS: atom_id res chain seq x y z
N MET A 1 13.84 -23.25 -19.51
CA MET A 1 12.47 -22.85 -19.11
C MET A 1 12.44 -21.35 -18.87
N SER A 2 11.52 -20.61 -19.48
CA SER A 2 11.37 -19.17 -19.27
C SER A 2 10.64 -18.90 -17.94
N VAL A 3 10.95 -17.77 -17.28
CA VAL A 3 10.26 -17.29 -16.05
C VAL A 3 8.75 -17.23 -16.26
N TYR A 4 8.31 -16.77 -17.43
CA TYR A 4 6.89 -16.74 -17.80
C TYR A 4 6.25 -18.14 -17.71
N ASN A 5 6.93 -19.16 -18.25
CA ASN A 5 6.40 -20.51 -18.28
C ASN A 5 6.34 -21.12 -16.87
N THR A 6 7.29 -20.78 -16.01
CA THR A 6 7.28 -21.17 -14.59
C THR A 6 6.11 -20.52 -13.85
N VAL A 7 5.92 -19.21 -14.02
CA VAL A 7 4.84 -18.46 -13.37
C VAL A 7 3.46 -18.95 -13.84
N TYR A 8 3.30 -19.18 -15.15
CA TYR A 8 2.05 -19.71 -15.70
C TYR A 8 1.70 -21.08 -15.09
N GLN A 9 2.67 -22.00 -15.05
CA GLN A 9 2.45 -23.34 -14.51
C GLN A 9 2.19 -23.34 -12.99
N ALA A 10 2.84 -22.45 -12.24
CA ALA A 10 2.71 -22.39 -10.79
C ALA A 10 1.42 -21.70 -10.32
N VAL A 11 1.00 -20.63 -11.00
CA VAL A 11 -0.07 -19.73 -10.50
C VAL A 11 -1.30 -19.73 -11.39
N PHE A 12 -1.13 -19.68 -12.71
CA PHE A 12 -2.22 -19.37 -13.64
C PHE A 12 -2.88 -20.60 -14.27
N LYS A 13 -2.22 -21.77 -14.28
CA LYS A 13 -2.70 -22.98 -14.98
C LYS A 13 -3.87 -23.68 -14.27
N ARG A 14 -3.95 -23.62 -12.92
CA ARG A 14 -4.98 -24.33 -12.14
C ARG A 14 -5.94 -23.33 -11.49
N ASN A 15 -7.22 -23.40 -11.83
CA ASN A 15 -8.25 -22.46 -11.33
C ASN A 15 -8.28 -22.34 -9.79
N SER A 16 -8.15 -23.45 -9.07
CA SER A 16 -8.16 -23.44 -7.59
C SER A 16 -6.97 -22.68 -6.99
N VAL A 17 -5.81 -22.71 -7.65
CA VAL A 17 -4.61 -21.97 -7.23
C VAL A 17 -4.70 -20.52 -7.69
N PHE A 18 -5.20 -20.30 -8.91
CA PHE A 18 -5.35 -18.98 -9.50
C PHE A 18 -6.21 -18.06 -8.64
N VAL A 19 -7.43 -18.47 -8.29
CA VAL A 19 -8.36 -17.64 -7.50
C VAL A 19 -7.79 -17.34 -6.11
N GLY A 20 -7.23 -18.33 -5.42
CA GLY A 20 -6.58 -18.13 -4.13
C GLY A 20 -5.40 -17.17 -4.20
N THR A 21 -4.59 -17.26 -5.25
CA THR A 21 -3.46 -16.35 -5.47
C THR A 21 -3.93 -14.91 -5.74
N ILE A 22 -5.01 -14.73 -6.48
CA ILE A 22 -5.59 -13.39 -6.70
C ILE A 22 -6.09 -12.78 -5.40
N PHE A 23 -6.80 -13.54 -4.56
CA PHE A 23 -7.27 -13.02 -3.27
C PHE A 23 -6.13 -12.67 -2.32
N PHE A 24 -5.14 -13.55 -2.20
CA PHE A 24 -3.95 -13.28 -1.40
C PHE A 24 -3.20 -12.05 -1.94
N GLY A 25 -2.98 -11.99 -3.25
CA GLY A 25 -2.31 -10.89 -3.93
C GLY A 25 -3.04 -9.56 -3.72
N ALA A 26 -4.37 -9.54 -3.87
CA ALA A 26 -5.17 -8.35 -3.65
C ALA A 26 -5.09 -7.85 -2.19
N PHE A 27 -5.16 -8.76 -1.22
CA PHE A 27 -5.05 -8.40 0.19
C PHE A 27 -3.65 -7.83 0.54
N ALA A 28 -2.59 -8.55 0.15
CA ALA A 28 -1.23 -8.11 0.41
C ALA A 28 -0.90 -6.79 -0.33
N PHE A 29 -1.35 -6.66 -1.58
CA PHE A 29 -1.19 -5.45 -2.37
C PHE A 29 -1.96 -4.28 -1.74
N GLY A 30 -3.19 -4.48 -1.29
CA GLY A 30 -3.98 -3.42 -0.65
C GLY A 30 -3.25 -2.78 0.53
N ILE A 31 -2.70 -3.60 1.44
CA ILE A 31 -1.92 -3.11 2.59
C ILE A 31 -0.63 -2.41 2.13
N GLY A 32 0.14 -3.07 1.26
CA GLY A 32 1.42 -2.54 0.81
C GLY A 32 1.27 -1.23 0.03
N PHE A 33 0.27 -1.15 -0.83
CA PHE A 33 -0.01 0.02 -1.66
C PHE A 33 -0.49 1.20 -0.82
N ASP A 34 -1.41 0.98 0.13
CA ASP A 34 -1.87 2.03 1.05
C ASP A 34 -0.70 2.65 1.84
N VAL A 35 0.12 1.80 2.48
CA VAL A 35 1.28 2.28 3.25
C VAL A 35 2.30 2.99 2.35
N ALA A 36 2.60 2.44 1.17
CA ALA A 36 3.58 3.02 0.27
C ALA A 36 3.13 4.38 -0.26
N THR A 37 1.87 4.47 -0.71
CA THR A 37 1.33 5.72 -1.26
C THR A 37 1.13 6.77 -0.19
N GLN A 38 0.67 6.40 1.01
CA GLN A 38 0.55 7.33 2.12
C GLN A 38 1.91 7.87 2.55
N LYS A 39 2.95 7.03 2.65
CA LYS A 39 4.33 7.49 2.92
C LYS A 39 4.84 8.44 1.85
N TRP A 40 4.59 8.12 0.58
CA TRP A 40 4.99 8.99 -0.52
C TRP A 40 4.28 10.34 -0.45
N TRP A 41 2.96 10.33 -0.23
CA TRP A 41 2.15 11.53 -0.06
C TRP A 41 2.66 12.40 1.10
N ASP A 42 2.97 11.76 2.21
CA ASP A 42 3.46 12.41 3.41
C ASP A 42 4.81 13.10 3.20
N ALA A 43 5.71 12.42 2.51
CA ALA A 43 7.02 12.95 2.16
C ALA A 43 6.90 14.11 1.18
N HIS A 44 6.02 13.99 0.18
CA HIS A 44 5.83 15.01 -0.85
C HIS A 44 5.16 16.28 -0.30
N ASN A 45 4.24 16.15 0.65
CA ASN A 45 3.48 17.26 1.24
C ASN A 45 3.97 17.65 2.65
N ARG A 46 5.23 17.34 2.98
CA ARG A 46 5.81 17.65 4.28
C ARG A 46 5.72 19.14 4.61
N GLY A 47 5.27 19.45 5.82
CA GLY A 47 5.13 20.81 6.33
C GLY A 47 3.84 21.52 5.91
N LYS A 48 3.01 20.87 5.08
CA LYS A 48 1.70 21.40 4.66
C LYS A 48 0.53 20.66 5.28
N GLN A 49 0.74 19.42 5.73
CA GLN A 49 -0.34 18.59 6.25
C GLN A 49 -0.71 19.02 7.67
N TRP A 50 -1.98 18.84 8.04
CA TRP A 50 -2.45 19.15 9.39
C TRP A 50 -1.58 18.51 10.47
N LYS A 51 -1.21 17.24 10.32
CA LYS A 51 -0.31 16.55 11.27
C LYS A 51 1.05 17.23 11.47
N ASP A 52 1.53 17.99 10.49
CA ASP A 52 2.81 18.71 10.56
C ASP A 52 2.66 20.10 11.20
N ILE A 53 1.50 20.75 11.04
CA ILE A 53 1.28 22.14 11.48
C ILE A 53 0.40 22.28 12.72
N ARG A 54 -0.31 21.22 13.13
CA ARG A 54 -1.29 21.25 14.23
C ARG A 54 -0.73 21.78 15.55
N SER A 55 0.55 21.52 15.83
CA SER A 55 1.21 21.95 17.07
C SER A 55 1.29 23.46 17.20
N LYS A 56 1.21 24.21 16.09
CA LYS A 56 1.21 25.67 16.11
C LYS A 56 -0.11 26.28 16.57
N TYR A 57 -1.20 25.52 16.50
CA TYR A 57 -2.55 26.01 16.75
C TYR A 57 -3.14 25.42 18.03
N LEU A 58 -2.79 24.19 18.38
CA LEU A 58 -3.33 23.51 19.57
C LEU A 58 -2.64 23.91 20.90
N SER A 59 -1.52 24.64 20.87
CA SER A 59 -0.87 25.18 22.08
C SER A 59 -1.27 26.62 22.42
N GLU A 60 -2.12 27.25 21.60
CA GLU A 60 -2.67 28.59 21.86
C GLU A 60 -4.11 28.56 22.41
N ASP A 61 -4.81 27.42 22.32
CA ASP A 61 -6.20 27.23 22.81
C ASP A 61 -6.29 26.78 24.29
N SER A 62 -5.19 26.88 25.04
CA SER A 62 -5.17 26.63 26.48
C SER A 62 -4.74 27.87 27.26
N GLU A 63 -5.53 28.94 27.12
CA GLU A 63 -5.84 29.93 28.16
C GLU A 63 -7.37 30.06 28.31
#